data_AF-A0A9E1Y140-F1
#
_entry.id   AF-A0A9E1Y140-F1
#
_cell.length_a   1.000
_cell.length_b   1.000
_cell.length_c   1.000
_cell.angle_alpha   90.00
_cell.angle_beta   90.00
_cell.angle_gamma   90.00
#
_symmetry.space_group_name_H-M   'P 1'
#
loop_
_entity.id
_entity.type
_entity.pdbx_description
1 polymer ?
#
loop_
_entity_poly.entity_id
_entity_poly.type
_entity_poly.pdbx_seq_one_letter_code
_entity_poly.pdbx_strand_id
1 'polypeptide(L)'
;RFYGVLNNQLYRQPYLCGDDYTIADMICYPWCVNWAGQGQDINDFKYFKRWFEALSERPGVQRGMAVGETLRNDPAALSNDERAALKAMLYNQRARPAPETGGLL
;
A
#
# COMPACT_ATOMS: atom_id res chain seq x y z
N ARG A 1 13.09 -7.84 3.04
CA ARG A 1 13.73 -6.68 2.36
C ARG A 1 13.05 -5.35 2.74
N PHE A 2 11.78 -5.13 2.37
CA PHE A 2 11.06 -3.86 2.59
C PHE A 2 11.01 -3.41 4.06
N TYR A 3 10.58 -4.27 4.98
CA TYR A 3 10.50 -3.94 6.43
C TYR A 3 11.85 -3.58 7.05
N GLY A 4 12.93 -4.26 6.64
CA GLY A 4 14.29 -3.91 7.06
C GLY A 4 14.73 -2.53 6.56
N VAL A 5 14.36 -2.14 5.33
CA VAL A 5 14.64 -0.80 4.79
C VAL A 5 13.89 0.26 5.61
N LEU A 6 12.60 0.06 5.87
CA LEU A 6 11.82 0.99 6.70
C LEU A 6 12.37 1.08 8.13
N ASN A 7 12.68 -0.05 8.75
CA ASN A 7 13.24 -0.09 10.10
C ASN A 7 14.56 0.67 10.21
N ASN A 8 15.44 0.53 9.22
CA ASN A 8 16.70 1.27 9.17
C ASN A 8 16.49 2.76 8.91
N GLN A 9 15.55 3.12 8.02
CA GLN A 9 15.19 4.52 7.79
C GLN A 9 14.67 5.18 9.08
N LEU A 10 13.86 4.46 9.85
CA LEU A 10 13.22 4.95 11.08
C LEU A 10 14.12 4.82 12.33
N TYR A 11 15.37 4.36 12.17
CA TYR A 11 16.30 4.16 13.29
C TYR A 11 16.60 5.47 14.05
N ARG A 12 16.76 6.58 13.32
CA ARG A 12 17.20 7.88 13.87
C ARG A 12 16.12 8.95 13.90
N GLN A 13 14.93 8.66 13.39
CA GLN A 13 13.90 9.66 13.13
C GLN A 13 12.49 9.11 13.36
N PRO A 14 11.55 9.96 13.80
CA PRO A 14 10.20 9.52 14.12
C PRO A 14 9.33 9.22 12.89
N TYR A 15 9.63 9.81 11.73
CA TYR A 15 8.91 9.62 10.47
C TYR A 15 9.87 9.38 9.30
N LEU A 16 9.33 9.03 8.12
CA LEU A 16 10.16 8.62 6.98
C LEU A 16 11.07 9.73 6.44
N CYS A 17 10.66 10.99 6.61
CA CYS A 17 11.35 12.18 6.10
C CYS A 17 11.94 13.09 7.19
N GLY A 18 12.05 12.61 8.43
CA GLY A 18 12.62 13.37 9.55
C GLY A 18 11.67 13.45 10.73
N ASP A 19 11.64 14.63 11.35
CA ASP A 19 10.87 14.90 12.57
C ASP A 19 9.38 15.13 12.31
N ASP A 20 9.02 15.46 11.07
CA ASP A 20 7.66 15.78 10.67
C ASP A 20 6.95 14.62 9.97
N TYR A 21 5.66 14.47 10.25
CA TYR A 21 4.78 13.57 9.52
C TYR A 21 4.45 14.15 8.15
N THR A 22 4.69 13.39 7.08
CA THR A 22 4.54 13.87 5.70
C THR A 22 3.69 12.96 4.84
N ILE A 23 3.49 13.35 3.58
CA ILE A 23 2.86 12.51 2.56
C ILE A 23 3.60 11.19 2.34
N ALA A 24 4.92 11.13 2.61
CA ALA A 24 5.68 9.89 2.50
C ALA A 24 5.13 8.83 3.47
N ASP A 25 4.86 9.21 4.72
CA ASP A 25 4.26 8.33 5.73
C ASP A 25 2.86 7.86 5.32
N MET A 26 2.05 8.79 4.80
CA MET A 26 0.70 8.50 4.31
C MET A 26 0.71 7.47 3.18
N ILE A 27 1.62 7.62 2.21
CA ILE A 27 1.71 6.73 1.04
C ILE A 27 2.24 5.36 1.45
N CYS A 28 3.22 5.29 2.36
CA CYS A 28 3.87 4.04 2.73
C CYS A 28 3.05 3.19 3.71
N TYR A 29 2.29 3.80 4.62
CA TYR A 29 1.56 3.07 5.66
C TYR A 29 0.61 1.98 5.12
N PRO A 30 -0.24 2.22 4.10
CA PRO A 30 -1.14 1.20 3.56
C PRO A 30 -0.44 -0.05 3.02
N TRP A 31 0.81 0.06 2.55
CA TRP A 31 1.58 -1.10 2.07
C TRP A 31 2.05 -2.02 3.21
N CYS A 32 2.04 -1.51 4.44
CA CYS A 32 2.53 -2.19 5.62
C CYS A 32 1.43 -2.91 6.41
N VAL A 33 0.15 -2.56 6.22
CA VAL A 33 -0.95 -3.05 7.08
C VAL A 33 -1.15 -4.57 7.02
N ASN A 34 -0.83 -5.20 5.89
CA ASN A 34 -0.96 -6.65 5.71
C ASN A 34 0.37 -7.39 5.98
N TRP A 35 1.17 -6.91 6.92
CA TRP A 35 2.46 -7.51 7.28
C TRP A 35 2.33 -9.00 7.68
N ALA A 36 1.26 -9.35 8.41
CA ALA A 36 1.02 -10.71 8.86
C ALA A 36 0.73 -11.66 7.68
N GLY A 37 -0.13 -11.23 6.76
CA GLY A 37 -0.41 -11.98 5.52
C GLY A 37 0.79 -12.06 4.57
N GLN A 38 1.79 -11.21 4.74
CA GLN A 38 3.09 -11.26 4.05
C GLN A 38 4.12 -12.11 4.81
N GLY A 39 3.73 -12.81 5.88
CA GLY A 39 4.59 -13.69 6.66
C GLY A 39 5.70 -12.97 7.42
N GLN A 40 5.47 -11.72 7.82
CA GLN A 40 6.42 -10.95 8.63
C GLN A 40 6.04 -11.00 10.10
N ASP A 41 7.04 -10.91 10.98
CA ASP A 41 6.83 -10.54 12.38
C ASP A 41 7.34 -9.11 12.59
N ILE A 42 6.44 -8.21 12.99
CA ILE A 42 6.81 -6.81 13.22
C ILE A 42 7.67 -6.61 14.46
N ASN A 43 7.69 -7.60 15.37
CA ASN A 43 8.53 -7.55 16.57
C ASN A 43 10.03 -7.64 16.23
N ASP A 44 10.39 -8.20 15.07
CA ASP A 44 11.76 -8.19 14.55
C ASP A 44 12.23 -6.80 14.12
N PHE A 45 11.31 -5.84 13.98
CA PHE A 45 11.57 -4.51 13.42
C PHE A 45 11.15 -3.39 14.38
N LYS A 46 11.89 -3.25 15.49
CA LYS A 46 11.62 -2.29 16.59
C LYS A 46 11.18 -0.88 16.13
N TYR A 47 11.93 -0.26 15.21
CA TYR A 47 11.70 1.14 14.81
C TYR A 47 10.54 1.27 13.83
N PHE A 48 10.38 0.28 12.96
CA PHE A 48 9.21 0.15 12.12
C PHE A 48 7.94 -0.06 12.97
N LYS A 49 7.97 -0.96 13.95
CA LYS A 49 6.83 -1.25 14.83
C LYS A 49 6.36 0.02 15.55
N ARG A 50 7.29 0.79 16.14
CA ARG A 50 6.97 2.10 16.76
C ARG A 50 6.24 3.03 15.79
N TRP A 51 6.79 3.21 14.59
CA TRP A 51 6.19 4.07 13.57
C TRP A 51 4.81 3.55 13.14
N PHE A 52 4.69 2.26 12.88
CA PHE A 52 3.45 1.62 12.44
C PHE A 52 2.34 1.77 13.49
N GLU A 53 2.63 1.47 14.75
CA GLU A 53 1.69 1.61 15.87
C GLU A 53 1.28 3.07 16.06
N ALA A 54 2.24 4.00 16.10
CA ALA A 54 1.97 5.42 16.24
C ALA A 54 1.10 5.98 15.11
N LEU A 55 1.29 5.52 13.87
CA LEU A 55 0.45 5.95 12.74
C LEU A 55 -0.94 5.32 12.79
N SER A 56 -1.07 4.08 13.27
CA SER A 56 -2.36 3.39 13.40
C SER A 56 -3.33 4.09 14.37
N GLU A 57 -2.80 4.81 15.35
CA GLU A 57 -3.56 5.59 16.33
C GLU A 57 -4.06 6.94 15.77
N ARG A 58 -3.53 7.40 14.63
CA ARG A 58 -3.90 8.70 14.07
C ARG A 58 -5.30 8.66 13.47
N PRO A 59 -6.25 9.53 13.90
CA PRO A 59 -7.60 9.53 13.36
C PRO A 59 -7.65 9.76 11.83
N GLY A 60 -6.72 10.54 11.29
CA GLY A 60 -6.62 10.76 9.85
C GLY A 60 -6.23 9.51 9.06
N VAL A 61 -5.32 8.69 9.62
CA VAL A 61 -4.91 7.43 9.01
C VAL A 61 -6.06 6.43 9.04
N GLN A 62 -6.74 6.30 10.18
CA GLN A 62 -7.90 5.43 10.32
C GLN A 62 -9.01 5.78 9.31
N ARG A 63 -9.37 7.07 9.21
CA ARG A 63 -10.34 7.53 8.21
C ARG A 63 -9.90 7.24 6.79
N GLY A 64 -8.62 7.47 6.46
CA GLY A 64 -8.08 7.18 5.14
C GLY A 64 -8.12 5.70 4.79
N MET A 65 -7.78 4.82 5.74
CA MET A 65 -7.81 3.37 5.55
C MET A 65 -9.23 2.79 5.45
N ALA A 66 -10.24 3.47 6.02
CA ALA A 66 -11.64 3.10 5.90
C ALA A 66 -12.25 3.50 4.53
N VAL A 67 -11.59 4.38 3.76
CA VAL A 67 -12.09 4.77 2.43
C VAL A 67 -12.08 3.56 1.50
N GLY A 68 -13.21 3.34 0.84
CA GLY A 68 -13.37 2.24 -0.12
C GLY A 68 -13.62 0.88 0.51
N GLU A 69 -13.84 0.81 1.83
CA GLU A 69 -14.25 -0.43 2.51
C GLU A 69 -15.51 -1.03 1.87
N THR A 70 -16.49 -0.19 1.53
CA THR A 70 -17.72 -0.59 0.83
C THR A 70 -17.52 -0.91 -0.66
N LEU A 71 -16.39 -0.52 -1.24
CA LEU A 71 -16.03 -0.80 -2.64
C LEU A 71 -15.23 -2.10 -2.78
N ARG A 72 -14.89 -2.75 -1.67
CA ARG A 72 -14.07 -3.95 -1.66
C ARG A 72 -14.90 -5.14 -2.14
N ASN A 73 -14.64 -5.58 -3.37
CA ASN A 73 -15.28 -6.78 -3.92
C ASN A 73 -14.80 -8.02 -3.15
N ASP A 74 -15.72 -8.88 -2.71
CA ASP A 74 -15.39 -10.22 -2.22
C ASP A 74 -15.14 -11.13 -3.43
N PRO A 75 -13.89 -11.58 -3.68
CA PRO A 75 -13.62 -12.46 -4.79
C PRO A 75 -14.35 -13.80 -4.66
N ALA A 76 -14.67 -14.25 -3.45
CA ALA A 76 -15.37 -15.51 -3.21
C ALA A 76 -16.86 -15.44 -3.60
N ALA A 77 -17.45 -14.24 -3.60
CA ALA A 77 -18.82 -14.01 -4.05
C ALA A 77 -18.98 -13.97 -5.58
N LEU A 78 -17.86 -13.87 -6.32
CA LEU A 78 -17.87 -13.87 -7.79
C LEU A 78 -17.95 -15.30 -8.35
N SER A 79 -18.79 -15.49 -9.36
CA SER A 79 -18.78 -16.70 -10.19
C SER A 79 -17.42 -16.88 -10.89
N ASN A 80 -17.17 -18.09 -11.38
CA ASN A 80 -15.92 -18.39 -12.11
C ASN A 80 -15.75 -17.49 -13.34
N ASP A 81 -16.83 -17.21 -14.07
CA ASP A 81 -16.82 -16.37 -15.27
C ASP A 81 -16.54 -14.90 -14.93
N GLU A 82 -17.17 -14.36 -13.88
CA GLU A 82 -16.93 -13.00 -13.41
C GLU A 82 -15.49 -12.82 -12.90
N ARG A 83 -14.96 -13.82 -12.19
CA ARG A 83 -13.57 -13.82 -11.72
C ARG A 83 -12.58 -13.87 -12.88
N ALA A 84 -12.87 -14.65 -13.92
CA ALA A 84 -12.06 -14.73 -15.12
C ALA A 84 -12.07 -13.40 -15.89
N ALA A 85 -13.23 -12.77 -16.05
CA ALA A 85 -13.38 -11.46 -16.70
C ALA A 85 -12.63 -10.36 -15.93
N LEU A 86 -12.77 -10.30 -14.60
CA LEU A 86 -12.05 -9.35 -13.75
C LEU A 86 -10.52 -9.56 -13.86
N LYS A 87 -10.06 -10.81 -13.84
CA LYS A 87 -8.63 -11.14 -13.99
C LYS A 87 -8.10 -10.71 -15.36
N ALA A 88 -8.87 -10.91 -16.44
CA ALA A 88 -8.50 -10.44 -17.76
C ALA A 88 -8.39 -8.91 -17.81
N MET A 89 -9.34 -8.19 -17.21
CA MET A 89 -9.33 -6.72 -17.15
C MET A 89 -8.15 -6.16 -16.35
N LEU A 90 -7.80 -6.79 -15.22
CA LEU A 90 -6.75 -6.31 -14.32
C LEU A 90 -5.33 -6.68 -14.78
N TYR A 91 -5.14 -7.89 -15.30
CA TYR A 91 -3.80 -8.45 -15.56
C TYR A 91 -3.44 -8.61 -17.04
N ASN A 92 -4.38 -8.41 -17.97
CA ASN A 92 -4.11 -8.41 -19.42
C ASN A 92 -4.20 -6.99 -20.02
N GLN A 93 -3.88 -5.97 -19.23
CA GLN A 93 -3.75 -4.59 -19.71
C GLN A 93 -2.54 -4.50 -20.65
N ARG A 94 -2.79 -4.56 -21.96
CA ARG A 94 -1.77 -4.37 -22.99
C ARG A 94 -1.68 -2.89 -23.36
N ALA A 95 -0.47 -2.41 -23.60
CA ALA A 95 -0.27 -1.06 -24.12
C ALA A 95 -1.02 -0.90 -25.45
N ARG A 96 -1.80 0.17 -25.58
CA ARG A 96 -2.23 0.63 -26.90
C ARG A 96 -1.02 1.27 -27.58
N PRO A 97 -0.76 0.99 -28.87
CA PRO A 97 0.31 1.70 -29.58
C PRO A 97 0.05 3.20 -29.51
N ALA A 98 1.12 3.98 -29.37
CA ALA A 98 1.01 5.42 -29.48
C ALA A 98 0.43 5.79 -30.87
N PRO A 99 -0.39 6.83 -30.98
CA PRO A 99 -0.83 7.34 -32.27
C PRO A 99 0.38 7.64 -33.18
N GLU A 100 0.27 7.35 -34.47
CA GLU A 100 1.34 7.59 -35.44
C GLU A 100 1.65 9.09 -35.64
N THR A 101 0.73 9.97 -35.25
CA THR A 101 0.85 11.43 -35.41
C THR A 101 0.36 12.17 -34.16
N GLY A 102 0.84 13.41 -33.98
CA GLY A 102 0.44 14.26 -32.85
C GLY A 102 1.21 14.02 -31.55
N GLY A 103 2.38 13.38 -31.63
CA GLY A 103 3.31 13.22 -30.51
C GLY A 103 4.07 14.52 -30.18
N LEU A 104 4.90 14.46 -29.14
CA LEU A 104 5.69 15.60 -28.62
C LEU A 104 6.83 16.09 -29.56
N LEU A 105 6.84 15.65 -30.84
CA LEU A 105 7.79 16.06 -31.88
C LEU A 105 7.07 16.20 -33.22
#